data_AF-A0A9P2ZWL5-F1
#
_entry.id   AF-A0A9P2ZWL5-F1
#
_cell.length_a   1.000
_cell.length_b   1.000
_cell.length_c   1.000
_cell.angle_alpha   90.00
_cell.angle_beta   90.00
_cell.angle_gamma   90.00
#
_symmetry.space_group_name_H-M   'P 1'
#
loop_
_entity.id
_entity.type
_entity.pdbx_description
1 polymer ?
#
loop_
_entity_poly.entity_id
_entity_poly.type
_entity_poly.pdbx_seq_one_letter_code
_entity_poly.pdbx_strand_id
1 'polypeptide(L)'
;MPNKISFAPPPASASATQLYLAAGVLFLLALLSGGLAISYLICPIDTVPWLTHLCDDGHYKYLVPLLLPVTAWFVIANWVGWEYFRYA
;
A
#
# COMPACT_ATOMS: atom_id res chain seq x y z
N MET A 1 28.49 35.09 11.47
CA MET A 1 27.95 35.08 10.10
C MET A 1 26.73 34.17 10.09
N PRO A 2 25.52 34.64 9.74
CA PRO A 2 24.32 33.82 9.79
C PRO A 2 24.38 32.71 8.73
N ASN A 3 24.02 31.49 9.13
CA ASN A 3 24.03 30.31 8.27
C ASN A 3 23.01 30.53 7.12
N LYS A 4 23.47 30.46 5.87
CA LYS A 4 22.56 30.59 4.72
C LYS A 4 21.68 29.35 4.64
N ILE A 5 20.38 29.53 4.86
CA ILE A 5 19.39 28.45 4.69
C ILE A 5 19.31 28.15 3.19
N SER A 6 19.75 26.96 2.79
CA SER A 6 19.62 26.48 1.42
C SER A 6 18.27 25.80 1.26
N PHE A 7 17.45 26.28 0.33
CA PHE A 7 16.18 25.64 -0.05
C PHE A 7 16.37 24.56 -1.12
N ALA A 8 17.61 24.26 -1.51
CA ALA A 8 17.88 23.17 -2.43
C ALA A 8 17.51 21.84 -1.75
N PRO A 9 16.76 20.95 -2.43
CA PRO A 9 16.46 19.65 -1.87
C PRO A 9 17.76 18.92 -1.57
N PRO A 10 17.80 18.13 -0.47
CA PRO A 10 18.97 17.30 -0.19
C PRO A 10 19.25 16.39 -1.39
N PRO A 11 20.53 16.10 -1.68
CA PRO A 11 20.87 15.20 -2.77
C PRO A 11 20.14 13.86 -2.58
N ALA A 12 19.58 13.33 -3.66
CA ALA A 12 18.88 12.06 -3.62
C ALA A 12 19.80 10.98 -3.02
N SER A 13 19.35 10.37 -1.93
CA SER A 13 20.14 9.38 -1.18
C SER A 13 20.21 8.02 -1.87
N ALA A 14 19.34 7.77 -2.87
CA ALA A 14 19.23 6.52 -3.59
C ALA A 14 19.41 6.74 -5.10
N SER A 15 20.01 5.76 -5.78
CA SER A 15 20.12 5.77 -7.24
C SER A 15 18.77 5.50 -7.91
N ALA A 16 18.61 5.95 -9.16
CA ALA A 16 17.39 5.71 -9.93
C ALA A 16 17.07 4.21 -10.03
N THR A 17 18.07 3.35 -10.20
CA THR A 17 17.90 1.89 -10.26
C THR A 17 17.33 1.32 -8.97
N GLN A 18 17.79 1.79 -7.81
CA GLN A 18 17.25 1.36 -6.52
C GLN A 18 15.77 1.74 -6.37
N LEU A 19 15.40 2.94 -6.83
CA LEU A 19 14.01 3.40 -6.83
C LEU A 19 13.12 2.54 -7.75
N TYR A 20 13.59 2.20 -8.95
CA TYR A 20 12.84 1.33 -9.86
C TYR A 20 12.69 -0.09 -9.31
N LEU A 21 13.72 -0.64 -8.67
CA LEU A 21 13.63 -1.95 -8.02
C LEU A 21 12.63 -1.93 -6.87
N ALA A 22 12.67 -0.90 -6.02
CA ALA A 22 11.72 -0.75 -4.92
C ALA A 22 10.28 -0.60 -5.45
N ALA A 23 10.08 0.21 -6.48
CA ALA A 23 8.78 0.38 -7.11
C ALA A 23 8.26 -0.92 -7.74
N GLY A 24 9.12 -1.70 -8.38
CA GLY A 24 8.77 -3.01 -8.94
C GLY A 24 8.32 -4.00 -7.86
N VAL A 25 9.04 -4.05 -6.72
CA VAL A 25 8.64 -4.89 -5.58
C VAL A 25 7.30 -4.46 -5.00
N LEU A 26 7.10 -3.15 -4.80
CA LEU A 26 5.83 -2.61 -4.31
C LEU A 26 4.67 -2.88 -5.28
N PHE A 27 4.91 -2.77 -6.58
CA PHE A 27 3.91 -3.08 -7.60
C PHE A 27 3.52 -4.56 -7.56
N LEU A 28 4.48 -5.48 -7.46
CA LEU A 28 4.21 -6.90 -7.32
C LEU A 28 3.42 -7.21 -6.04
N LEU A 29 3.78 -6.60 -4.92
CA LEU A 29 3.03 -6.74 -3.66
C LEU A 29 1.59 -6.23 -3.79
N ALA A 30 1.39 -5.09 -4.47
CA ALA A 30 0.06 -4.54 -4.72
C ALA A 30 -0.76 -5.48 -5.62
N LEU A 31 -0.15 -6.05 -6.66
CA LEU A 31 -0.82 -6.99 -7.57
C LEU A 31 -1.23 -8.28 -6.88
N LEU A 32 -0.36 -8.85 -6.04
CA LEU A 32 -0.67 -10.05 -5.25
C LEU A 32 -1.75 -9.79 -4.19
N SER A 33 -1.68 -8.64 -3.51
CA SER A 33 -2.72 -8.21 -2.56
C SER A 33 -4.08 -7.99 -3.25
N GLY A 34 -4.08 -7.39 -4.44
CA GLY A 34 -5.28 -7.26 -5.28
C GLY A 34 -5.84 -8.62 -5.72
N GLY A 35 -4.98 -9.58 -6.06
CA GLY A 35 -5.38 -10.95 -6.35
C GLY A 35 -6.08 -11.64 -5.17
N LEU A 36 -5.57 -11.46 -3.94
CA LEU A 36 -6.22 -11.94 -2.72
C LEU A 36 -7.58 -11.25 -2.47
N ALA A 37 -7.69 -9.96 -2.79
CA ALA A 37 -8.97 -9.25 -2.69
C ALA A 37 -10.01 -9.78 -3.69
N ILE A 38 -9.57 -10.10 -4.90
CA ILE A 38 -10.43 -10.64 -5.96
C ILE A 38 -10.83 -12.08 -5.67
N SER A 39 -9.92 -12.90 -5.11
CA SER A 39 -10.23 -14.29 -4.75
C SER A 39 -11.33 -14.40 -3.70
N TYR A 40 -11.53 -13.36 -2.87
CA TYR A 40 -12.68 -13.25 -1.97
C TYR A 40 -14.02 -13.19 -2.73
N LEU A 41 -14.05 -12.50 -3.88
CA LEU A 41 -15.27 -12.26 -4.66
C LEU A 41 -15.52 -13.37 -5.69
N ILE A 42 -14.46 -13.83 -6.37
CA ILE A 42 -14.54 -14.80 -7.46
C ILE A 42 -13.33 -15.73 -7.34
N CYS A 43 -13.57 -17.02 -7.13
CA CYS A 43 -12.52 -18.03 -7.21
C CYS A 43 -12.68 -18.92 -8.45
N PRO A 44 -11.86 -18.74 -9.49
CA PRO A 44 -11.86 -19.61 -10.66
C PRO A 44 -11.00 -20.86 -10.38
N ILE A 45 -11.52 -21.76 -9.54
CA ILE A 45 -10.83 -23.00 -9.13
C ILE A 45 -10.50 -23.88 -10.35
N ASP A 46 -11.35 -23.82 -11.38
CA ASP A 46 -11.27 -24.71 -12.54
C ASP A 46 -10.19 -24.32 -13.57
N THR A 47 -9.68 -23.08 -13.55
CA THR A 47 -8.75 -22.59 -14.61
C THR A 47 -7.31 -22.50 -14.17
N VAL A 48 -7.04 -22.37 -12.86
CA VAL A 48 -5.68 -22.12 -12.35
C VAL A 48 -5.43 -22.96 -11.08
N PRO A 49 -4.81 -24.15 -11.19
CA PRO A 49 -4.67 -25.10 -10.09
C PRO A 49 -3.93 -24.57 -8.86
N TRP A 50 -2.98 -23.65 -9.03
CA TRP A 50 -2.24 -23.07 -7.91
C TRP A 50 -3.04 -22.03 -7.11
N LEU A 51 -4.12 -21.49 -7.70
CA LEU A 51 -5.00 -20.53 -7.04
C LEU A 51 -5.95 -21.21 -6.03
N THR A 52 -6.14 -22.52 -6.17
CA THR A 52 -6.94 -23.36 -5.25
C THR A 52 -6.50 -23.18 -3.79
N HIS A 53 -5.19 -23.16 -3.54
CA HIS A 53 -4.64 -22.96 -2.19
C HIS A 53 -4.95 -21.58 -1.60
N LEU A 54 -5.06 -20.55 -2.44
CA LEU A 54 -5.42 -19.20 -2.02
C LEU A 54 -6.92 -19.08 -1.71
N CYS A 55 -7.75 -19.89 -2.36
CA CYS A 55 -9.19 -19.91 -2.13
C CYS A 55 -9.62 -20.78 -0.94
N ASP A 56 -8.88 -21.86 -0.68
CA ASP A 56 -9.04 -22.69 0.53
C ASP A 56 -8.46 -22.01 1.78
N ASP A 57 -7.74 -20.89 1.65
CA ASP A 57 -7.21 -20.16 2.79
C ASP A 57 -8.32 -19.40 3.53
N GLY A 58 -8.75 -19.97 4.66
CA GLY A 58 -9.71 -19.36 5.57
C GLY A 58 -9.14 -18.30 6.52
N HIS A 59 -7.82 -18.18 6.66
CA HIS A 59 -7.20 -17.31 7.69
C HIS A 59 -7.15 -15.85 7.26
N TYR A 60 -6.77 -15.58 6.01
CA TYR A 60 -6.58 -14.20 5.52
C TYR A 60 -7.70 -13.72 4.58
N LYS A 61 -8.77 -14.51 4.43
CA LYS A 61 -9.90 -14.23 3.54
C LYS A 61 -10.54 -12.84 3.77
N TYR A 62 -10.59 -12.38 5.01
CA TYR A 62 -11.21 -11.11 5.38
C TYR A 62 -10.21 -9.98 5.62
N LEU A 63 -8.91 -10.26 5.50
CA LEU A 63 -7.86 -9.29 5.82
C LEU A 63 -7.98 -8.04 4.93
N VAL A 64 -8.12 -8.22 3.62
CA VAL A 64 -8.19 -7.10 2.67
C VAL A 64 -9.51 -6.31 2.78
N PRO A 65 -10.69 -6.96 2.82
CA PRO A 65 -11.96 -6.26 3.09
C PRO A 65 -11.98 -5.50 4.41
N LEU A 66 -11.25 -5.96 5.43
CA LEU A 66 -11.13 -5.30 6.72
C LEU A 66 -10.12 -4.15 6.69
N LEU A 67 -8.98 -4.31 6.02
CA LEU A 67 -7.94 -3.28 5.91
C LEU A 67 -8.42 -2.05 5.14
N LEU A 68 -9.21 -2.22 4.08
CA LEU A 68 -9.73 -1.12 3.27
C LEU A 68 -10.46 -0.04 4.09
N PRO A 69 -11.54 -0.34 4.85
CA PRO A 69 -12.23 0.67 5.65
C PRO A 69 -11.37 1.21 6.80
N VAL A 70 -10.56 0.36 7.45
CA VAL A 70 -9.70 0.78 8.56
C VAL A 70 -8.63 1.77 8.11
N THR A 71 -7.96 1.49 6.99
CA THR A 71 -6.91 2.36 6.45
C THR A 71 -7.48 3.62 5.83
N ALA A 72 -8.58 3.53 5.10
CA ALA A 72 -9.28 4.70 4.58
C ALA A 72 -9.72 5.63 5.73
N TRP A 73 -10.30 5.06 6.79
CA TRP A 73 -10.70 5.82 7.97
C TRP A 73 -9.52 6.48 8.67
N PHE A 74 -8.40 5.77 8.85
CA PHE A 74 -7.19 6.32 9.43
C PHE A 74 -6.65 7.53 8.64
N VAL A 75 -6.58 7.40 7.31
CA VAL A 75 -6.11 8.49 6.43
C VAL A 75 -7.05 9.69 6.50
N ILE A 76 -8.37 9.46 6.47
CA ILE A 76 -9.37 10.53 6.57
C ILE A 76 -9.27 11.23 7.92
N ALA A 77 -9.22 10.48 9.02
CA ALA A 77 -9.11 11.05 10.36
C ALA A 77 -7.84 11.89 10.53
N ASN A 78 -6.71 11.41 9.98
CA ASN A 78 -5.44 12.15 10.02
C ASN A 78 -5.48 13.41 9.14
N TRP A 79 -6.05 13.33 7.93
CA TRP A 79 -6.26 14.49 7.06
C TRP A 79 -7.13 15.55 7.74
N VAL A 80 -8.28 15.13 8.28
CA VAL A 80 -9.23 16.00 8.97
C VAL A 80 -8.58 16.61 10.21
N GLY A 81 -7.84 15.82 11.00
CA GLY A 81 -7.09 16.31 12.15
C GLY A 81 -6.05 17.36 11.77
N TRP A 82 -5.28 17.14 10.70
CA TRP A 82 -4.33 18.13 10.19
C TRP A 82 -4.99 19.42 9.75
N GLU A 83 -6.18 19.37 9.17
CA GLU A 83 -6.91 20.57 8.76
C GLU A 83 -7.42 21.36 9.98
N TYR A 84 -8.01 20.68 10.97
CA TYR A 84 -8.54 21.34 12.17
C TYR A 84 -7.45 21.83 13.14
N PHE A 85 -6.34 21.11 13.28
CA PHE A 85 -5.24 21.45 14.18
C PHE A 85 -4.10 22.19 13.49
N ARG A 86 -4.26 22.61 12.23
CA ARG A 86 -3.21 23.32 11.47
C ARG A 86 -2.74 24.61 12.14
N TYR A 87 -3.65 25.28 12.86
CA TYR A 87 -3.47 26.60 13.45
C TYR A 87 -3.85 26.64 14.94
N ALA A 88 -4.06 25.48 15.56
CA ALA A 88 -4.35 25.36 16.99
C ALA A 88 -3.08 25.55 17.83
#